data_AF-A0AAV8CVL6-F1
#
_entry.id   AF-A0AAV8CVL6-F1
#
_cell.length_a   1.000
_cell.length_b   1.000
_cell.length_c   1.000
_cell.angle_alpha   90.00
_cell.angle_beta   90.00
_cell.angle_gamma   90.00
#
_symmetry.space_group_name_H-M   'P 1'
#
loop_
_entity.id
_entity.type
_entity.pdbx_description
1 polymer ?
#
loop_
_entity_poly.entity_id
_entity_poly.type
_entity_poly.pdbx_seq_one_letter_code
_entity_poly.pdbx_strand_id
1 'polypeptide(L)'
;MRHLSLLFLCFFISLHLYTSASSPPPPSLTFSCSPSSQPDPLTLIPDRLTILISGHSPRRLPLLRRLILSLSNHPSVHSIFILWSNPSTPLSLLSSSLPLSLPSISLIPLPSSSLNLRFFPLPAIRTRAVAVSDDDVLVPHRSLSFALSLWQGNPTSLVGFFPRSHDLDISRRTWIYTVHPDRFSILLTKFLILDREYLWKYSCSENYAKARYHVDKERNCEDILMNFVVAMEGGGLPVLVDAGGIRDWGDPRNRVGGNVSDVAVSHDDSGMSEGVEVKKVGLSSRGEMHWRKRGECIREFHKLLSKMPLRYNYGKMVQGVREQALCQKGGKLVSCDHEE
;
A
#
# COMPACT_ATOMS: atom_id res chain seq x y z
N MET A 1 -51.00 79.56 -12.28
CA MET A 1 -51.01 78.32 -13.07
C MET A 1 -49.96 77.38 -12.51
N ARG A 2 -50.36 76.16 -12.22
CA ARG A 2 -49.64 75.14 -11.45
C ARG A 2 -48.51 74.56 -12.30
N HIS A 3 -47.30 74.41 -11.76
CA HIS A 3 -46.37 73.38 -12.22
C HIS A 3 -45.75 72.66 -11.03
N LEU A 4 -46.29 71.47 -10.83
CA LEU A 4 -45.92 70.44 -9.88
C LEU A 4 -44.66 69.73 -10.44
N SER A 5 -43.54 69.80 -9.74
CA SER A 5 -42.32 69.03 -10.10
C SER A 5 -42.19 67.84 -9.16
N LEU A 6 -42.36 66.64 -9.72
CA LEU A 6 -42.19 65.35 -9.06
C LEU A 6 -40.71 65.16 -8.67
N LEU A 7 -40.43 65.03 -7.38
CA LEU A 7 -39.16 64.52 -6.86
C LEU A 7 -39.23 62.98 -6.85
N PHE A 8 -38.46 62.35 -7.74
CA PHE A 8 -38.27 60.89 -7.78
C PHE A 8 -37.33 60.46 -6.63
N LEU A 9 -37.87 59.71 -5.67
CA LEU A 9 -37.11 59.11 -4.57
C LEU A 9 -36.48 57.80 -5.08
N CYS A 10 -35.16 57.78 -5.33
CA CYS A 10 -34.44 56.55 -5.68
C CYS A 10 -34.13 55.72 -4.42
N PHE A 11 -34.83 54.60 -4.25
CA PHE A 11 -34.50 53.57 -3.26
C PHE A 11 -33.29 52.76 -3.75
N PHE A 12 -32.14 52.88 -3.08
CA PHE A 12 -31.00 51.99 -3.28
C PHE A 12 -31.24 50.68 -2.50
N ILE A 13 -31.60 49.61 -3.20
CA ILE A 13 -31.61 48.25 -2.65
C ILE A 13 -30.19 47.71 -2.78
N SER A 14 -29.47 47.57 -1.67
CA SER A 14 -28.15 46.92 -1.64
C SER A 14 -28.32 45.40 -1.79
N LEU A 15 -28.17 44.90 -3.01
CA LEU A 15 -28.13 43.47 -3.30
C LEU A 15 -26.80 42.91 -2.81
N HIS A 16 -26.77 42.28 -1.63
CA HIS A 16 -25.63 41.49 -1.19
C HIS A 16 -25.55 40.23 -2.06
N LEU A 17 -24.65 40.22 -3.05
CA LEU A 17 -24.24 39.00 -3.71
C LEU A 17 -23.53 38.11 -2.68
N TYR A 18 -24.23 37.10 -2.20
CA TYR A 18 -23.59 35.92 -1.60
C TYR A 18 -22.83 35.20 -2.72
N THR A 19 -21.53 35.43 -2.80
CA THR A 19 -20.63 34.58 -3.58
C THR A 19 -20.56 33.24 -2.84
N SER A 20 -21.32 32.25 -3.31
CA SER A 20 -21.08 30.86 -2.96
C SER A 20 -19.67 30.52 -3.45
N ALA A 21 -18.69 30.51 -2.53
CA ALA A 21 -17.37 29.98 -2.80
C ALA A 21 -17.54 28.49 -3.10
N SER A 22 -17.67 28.16 -4.39
CA SER A 22 -17.56 26.78 -4.86
C SER A 22 -16.19 26.28 -4.45
N SER A 23 -16.15 25.31 -3.53
CA SER A 23 -14.95 24.54 -3.24
C SER A 23 -14.31 24.10 -4.56
N PRO A 24 -12.99 24.23 -4.74
CA PRO A 24 -12.35 23.75 -5.95
C PRO A 24 -12.70 22.27 -6.16
N PRO A 25 -12.99 21.85 -7.40
CA PRO A 25 -13.23 20.44 -7.68
C PRO A 25 -12.02 19.63 -7.19
N PRO A 26 -12.23 18.40 -6.69
CA PRO A 26 -11.11 17.53 -6.33
C PRO A 26 -10.17 17.44 -7.54
N PRO A 27 -8.84 17.44 -7.33
CA PRO A 27 -7.88 17.40 -8.42
C PRO A 27 -8.26 16.25 -9.35
N SER A 28 -8.63 16.59 -10.58
CA SER A 28 -8.85 15.59 -11.61
C SER A 28 -7.58 14.74 -11.70
N LEU A 29 -7.74 13.42 -11.63
CA LEU A 29 -6.66 12.48 -11.89
C LEU A 29 -6.17 12.72 -13.32
N THR A 30 -5.19 13.60 -13.47
CA THR A 30 -4.55 13.85 -14.75
C THR A 30 -3.53 12.74 -14.94
N PHE A 31 -3.99 11.66 -15.58
CA PHE A 31 -3.17 10.56 -16.02
C PHE A 31 -2.18 11.08 -17.06
N SER A 32 -0.94 11.36 -16.67
CA SER A 32 0.09 11.79 -17.61
C SER A 32 1.35 10.95 -17.45
N CYS A 33 1.53 10.04 -18.41
CA CYS A 33 2.78 9.31 -18.60
C CYS A 33 3.86 10.14 -19.32
N SER A 34 3.61 11.44 -19.55
CA SER A 34 4.62 12.35 -20.09
C SER A 34 5.81 12.43 -19.13
N PRO A 35 7.06 12.27 -19.60
CA PRO A 35 8.24 12.43 -18.76
C PRO A 35 8.29 13.79 -18.04
N SER A 36 7.78 14.85 -18.68
CA SER A 36 7.69 16.20 -18.11
C SER A 36 6.70 16.34 -16.94
N SER A 37 5.83 15.34 -16.71
CA SER A 37 4.91 15.32 -15.56
C SER A 37 5.57 14.78 -14.29
N GLN A 38 6.73 14.12 -14.43
CA GLN A 38 7.48 13.58 -13.31
C GLN A 38 8.32 14.70 -12.67
N PRO A 39 8.34 14.82 -11.34
CA PRO A 39 9.24 15.74 -10.68
C PRO A 39 10.68 15.32 -10.89
N ASP A 40 11.56 16.32 -10.91
CA ASP A 40 13.00 16.12 -11.01
C ASP A 40 13.48 15.17 -9.89
N PRO A 41 14.12 14.03 -10.22
CA PRO A 41 14.66 13.10 -9.24
C PRO A 41 15.56 13.73 -8.18
N LEU A 42 16.28 14.82 -8.52
CA LEU A 42 17.16 15.54 -7.60
C LEU A 42 16.40 16.34 -6.53
N THR A 43 15.10 16.61 -6.76
CA THR A 43 14.23 17.34 -5.83
C THR A 43 13.43 16.43 -4.90
N LEU A 44 13.55 15.11 -5.06
CA LEU A 44 12.83 14.15 -4.24
C LEU A 44 13.40 14.10 -2.82
N ILE A 45 12.51 14.03 -1.84
CA ILE A 45 12.84 13.88 -0.42
C ILE A 45 13.33 12.43 -0.21
N PRO A 46 14.62 12.22 0.14
CA PRO A 46 15.22 10.88 0.16
C PRO A 46 15.00 10.13 1.46
N ASP A 47 14.73 10.83 2.57
CA ASP A 47 14.71 10.32 3.94
C ASP A 47 13.30 10.11 4.51
N ARG A 48 12.26 10.50 3.77
CA ARG A 48 10.86 10.36 4.15
C ARG A 48 10.08 9.47 3.18
N LEU A 49 8.94 8.99 3.67
CA LEU A 49 8.10 7.99 3.01
C LEU A 49 6.75 8.59 2.61
N THR A 50 6.33 8.35 1.38
CA THR A 50 4.91 8.48 1.01
C THR A 50 4.23 7.12 1.06
N ILE A 51 3.02 7.05 1.62
CA ILE A 51 2.25 5.80 1.70
C ILE A 51 1.02 5.87 0.80
N LEU A 52 0.87 4.89 -0.09
CA LEU A 52 -0.29 4.68 -0.95
C LEU A 52 -1.14 3.57 -0.35
N ILE A 53 -2.29 3.90 0.24
CA ILE A 53 -3.21 2.92 0.86
C ILE A 53 -4.37 2.67 -0.09
N SER A 54 -4.53 1.41 -0.52
CA SER A 54 -5.60 1.01 -1.44
C SER A 54 -6.85 0.62 -0.67
N GLY A 55 -7.92 1.41 -0.79
CA GLY A 55 -9.23 1.15 -0.18
C GLY A 55 -10.29 0.73 -1.20
N HIS A 56 -11.27 -0.07 -0.79
CA HIS A 56 -12.35 -0.52 -1.68
C HIS A 56 -13.72 -0.66 -1.01
N SER A 57 -13.78 -1.24 0.20
CA SER A 57 -15.04 -1.56 0.85
C SER A 57 -15.36 -0.55 1.94
N PRO A 58 -16.55 0.10 1.92
CA PRO A 58 -16.98 0.97 3.02
C PRO A 58 -16.96 0.29 4.40
N ARG A 59 -17.08 -1.04 4.44
CA ARG A 59 -17.00 -1.84 5.68
C ARG A 59 -15.64 -1.75 6.38
N ARG A 60 -14.58 -1.40 5.65
CA ARG A 60 -13.22 -1.27 6.20
C ARG A 60 -12.89 0.16 6.62
N LEU A 61 -13.80 1.13 6.44
CA LEU A 61 -13.53 2.54 6.77
C LEU A 61 -13.10 2.77 8.23
N PRO A 62 -13.69 2.12 9.26
CA PRO A 62 -13.22 2.26 10.63
C PRO A 62 -11.76 1.81 10.82
N LEU A 63 -11.43 0.61 10.30
CA LEU A 63 -10.07 0.08 10.32
C LEU A 63 -9.10 1.00 9.55
N LEU A 64 -9.45 1.39 8.33
CA LEU A 64 -8.66 2.27 7.50
C LEU A 64 -8.38 3.61 8.20
N ARG A 65 -9.37 4.22 8.85
CA ARG A 65 -9.19 5.43 9.67
C ARG A 65 -8.14 5.22 10.76
N ARG A 66 -8.21 4.10 11.49
CA ARG A 66 -7.22 3.76 12.54
C ARG A 66 -5.81 3.57 11.97
N LEU A 67 -5.68 2.87 10.85
CA LEU A 67 -4.39 2.66 10.17
C LEU A 67 -3.78 4.00 9.75
N ILE A 68 -4.58 4.87 9.13
CA ILE A 68 -4.14 6.19 8.68
C ILE A 68 -3.68 7.04 9.85
N LEU A 69 -4.46 7.13 10.94
CA LEU A 69 -4.09 7.91 12.13
C LEU A 69 -2.81 7.40 12.79
N SER A 70 -2.62 6.07 12.84
CA SER A 70 -1.39 5.48 13.34
C SER A 70 -0.20 5.87 12.46
N LEU A 71 -0.31 5.69 11.14
CA LEU A 71 0.78 5.98 10.20
C LEU A 71 1.10 7.47 10.08
N SER A 72 0.10 8.35 10.12
CA SER A 72 0.29 9.81 9.98
C SER A 72 1.07 10.42 11.14
N ASN A 73 1.06 9.77 12.31
CA ASN A 73 1.82 10.22 13.48
C ASN A 73 3.30 9.82 13.45
N HIS A 74 3.73 9.03 12.46
CA HIS A 74 5.12 8.60 12.36
C HIS A 74 6.01 9.70 11.72
N PRO A 75 7.14 10.11 12.32
CA PRO A 75 7.95 11.24 11.83
C PRO A 75 8.45 11.09 10.37
N SER A 76 8.81 9.87 9.97
CA SER A 76 9.29 9.61 8.61
C SER A 76 8.18 9.61 7.55
N VAL A 77 6.90 9.64 7.92
CA VAL A 77 5.80 9.68 6.94
C VAL A 77 5.60 11.11 6.49
N HIS A 78 5.82 11.37 5.19
CA HIS A 78 5.62 12.66 4.55
C HIS A 78 4.17 12.89 4.18
N SER A 79 3.57 11.91 3.48
CA SER A 79 2.20 12.00 3.00
C SER A 79 1.55 10.62 2.86
N ILE A 80 0.23 10.58 2.97
CA ILE A 80 -0.60 9.40 2.77
C ILE A 80 -1.63 9.71 1.69
N PHE A 81 -1.62 8.93 0.62
CA PHE A 81 -2.65 8.97 -0.42
C PHE A 81 -3.57 7.75 -0.26
N ILE A 82 -4.85 8.02 -0.05
CA ILE A 82 -5.90 7.01 0.06
C ILE A 82 -6.47 6.82 -1.35
N LEU A 83 -6.11 5.71 -1.98
CA LEU A 83 -6.54 5.37 -3.34
C LEU A 83 -7.84 4.58 -3.26
N TRP A 84 -8.97 5.25 -3.48
CA TRP A 84 -10.28 4.64 -3.31
C TRP A 84 -10.79 4.03 -4.62
N SER A 85 -10.77 2.70 -4.70
CA SER A 85 -11.01 1.91 -5.92
C SER A 85 -12.48 1.52 -6.17
N ASN A 86 -13.41 2.04 -5.37
CA ASN A 86 -14.84 1.76 -5.53
C ASN A 86 -15.61 3.05 -5.91
N PRO A 87 -15.83 3.30 -7.21
CA PRO A 87 -16.52 4.51 -7.69
C PRO A 87 -17.96 4.65 -7.18
N SER A 88 -18.59 3.55 -6.77
CA SER A 88 -19.96 3.55 -6.25
C SER A 88 -20.06 4.04 -4.81
N THR A 89 -18.94 4.24 -4.11
CA THR A 89 -18.97 4.76 -2.72
C THR A 89 -19.19 6.27 -2.74
N PRO A 90 -20.21 6.80 -2.03
CA PRO A 90 -20.43 8.24 -1.97
C PRO A 90 -19.23 8.98 -1.39
N LEU A 91 -18.80 10.06 -2.05
CA LEU A 91 -17.67 10.87 -1.59
C LEU A 91 -17.93 11.47 -0.19
N SER A 92 -19.18 11.83 0.11
CA SER A 92 -19.59 12.33 1.42
C SER A 92 -19.30 11.34 2.56
N LEU A 93 -19.48 10.04 2.31
CA LEU A 93 -19.17 8.98 3.29
C LEU A 93 -17.66 8.87 3.53
N LEU A 94 -16.86 8.97 2.47
CA LEU A 94 -15.40 8.91 2.57
C LEU A 94 -14.86 10.13 3.33
N SER A 95 -15.34 11.32 2.99
CA SER A 95 -14.92 12.58 3.61
C SER A 95 -15.29 12.65 5.09
N SER A 96 -16.42 12.09 5.51
CA SER A 96 -16.81 12.06 6.93
C SER A 96 -16.07 10.99 7.73
N SER A 97 -15.71 9.86 7.10
CA SER A 97 -15.10 8.72 7.79
C SER A 97 -13.57 8.84 7.94
N LEU A 98 -12.90 9.50 7.00
CA LEU A 98 -11.44 9.57 6.92
C LEU A 98 -10.91 10.89 7.50
N PRO A 99 -9.69 10.92 8.08
CA PRO A 99 -9.14 12.11 8.73
C PRO A 99 -8.54 13.10 7.72
N LEU A 100 -9.34 13.56 6.75
CA LEU A 100 -8.88 14.40 5.62
C LEU A 100 -8.55 15.85 6.00
N SER A 101 -8.82 16.25 7.25
CA SER A 101 -8.42 17.56 7.78
C SER A 101 -6.91 17.68 8.01
N LEU A 102 -6.18 16.56 8.03
CA LEU A 102 -4.73 16.55 8.17
C LEU A 102 -4.08 16.84 6.80
N PRO A 103 -3.17 17.82 6.69
CA PRO A 103 -2.62 18.28 5.40
C PRO A 103 -1.76 17.23 4.70
N SER A 104 -1.23 16.24 5.43
CA SER A 104 -0.44 15.15 4.87
C SER A 104 -1.30 14.03 4.26
N ILE A 105 -2.63 14.12 4.34
CA ILE A 105 -3.55 13.07 3.91
C ILE A 105 -4.38 13.55 2.73
N SER A 106 -4.44 12.74 1.68
CA SER A 106 -5.22 13.07 0.48
C SER A 106 -6.03 11.86 0.02
N LEU A 107 -7.32 12.07 -0.19
CA LEU A 107 -8.21 11.08 -0.81
C LEU A 107 -8.18 11.23 -2.33
N ILE A 108 -7.93 10.12 -3.01
CA ILE A 108 -7.88 10.03 -4.48
C ILE A 108 -8.93 9.01 -4.92
N PRO A 109 -10.14 9.46 -5.32
CA PRO A 109 -11.14 8.58 -5.91
C PRO A 109 -10.67 8.06 -7.27
N LEU A 110 -10.64 6.75 -7.45
CA LEU A 110 -10.22 6.12 -8.70
C LEU A 110 -11.42 5.86 -9.63
N PRO A 111 -11.21 5.89 -10.96
CA PRO A 111 -12.29 5.69 -11.94
C PRO A 111 -12.81 4.25 -12.02
N SER A 112 -12.06 3.27 -11.50
CA SER A 112 -12.44 1.86 -11.52
C SER A 112 -11.82 1.07 -10.38
N SER A 113 -12.24 -0.19 -10.24
CA SER A 113 -11.67 -1.15 -9.30
C SER A 113 -10.43 -1.88 -9.84
N SER A 114 -9.74 -1.31 -10.82
CA SER A 114 -8.50 -1.88 -11.36
C SER A 114 -7.42 -1.88 -10.27
N LEU A 115 -6.76 -3.03 -10.08
CA LEU A 115 -5.64 -3.16 -9.15
C LEU A 115 -4.39 -2.42 -9.66
N ASN A 116 -4.26 -2.22 -10.98
CA ASN A 116 -3.13 -1.49 -11.57
C ASN A 116 -3.05 -0.04 -11.07
N LEU A 117 -4.20 0.58 -10.78
CA LEU A 117 -4.28 1.99 -10.40
C LEU A 117 -3.60 2.30 -9.06
N ARG A 118 -3.30 1.29 -8.24
CA ARG A 118 -2.56 1.49 -6.99
C ARG A 118 -1.11 1.92 -7.18
N PHE A 119 -0.56 1.71 -8.38
CA PHE A 119 0.81 2.07 -8.73
C PHE A 119 0.91 3.34 -9.57
N PHE A 120 -0.18 4.10 -9.68
CA PHE A 120 -0.21 5.28 -10.52
C PHE A 120 0.83 6.32 -10.06
N PRO A 121 1.69 6.86 -10.94
CA PRO A 121 2.76 7.79 -10.58
C PRO A 121 2.24 9.21 -10.35
N LEU A 122 1.53 9.40 -9.24
CA LEU A 122 0.96 10.69 -8.85
C LEU A 122 2.04 11.80 -8.82
N PRO A 123 1.87 12.92 -9.56
CA PRO A 123 2.82 14.03 -9.54
C PRO A 123 3.02 14.64 -8.13
N ALA A 124 2.00 14.53 -7.27
CA ALA A 124 2.02 15.00 -5.89
C ALA A 124 2.90 14.16 -4.94
N ILE A 125 3.35 12.98 -5.35
CA ILE A 125 4.38 12.25 -4.60
C ILE A 125 5.66 13.09 -4.68
N ARG A 126 6.32 13.34 -3.55
CA ARG A 126 7.57 14.15 -3.47
C ARG A 126 8.72 13.40 -2.81
N THR A 127 8.47 12.18 -2.36
CA THR A 127 9.46 11.31 -1.74
C THR A 127 10.03 10.35 -2.78
N ARG A 128 11.25 9.88 -2.52
CA ARG A 128 11.86 8.80 -3.30
C ARG A 128 11.31 7.43 -2.86
N ALA A 129 11.19 7.22 -1.55
CA ALA A 129 10.61 6.02 -0.97
C ALA A 129 9.09 6.08 -1.03
N VAL A 130 8.46 5.06 -1.61
CA VAL A 130 7.00 4.90 -1.60
C VAL A 130 6.63 3.56 -0.99
N ALA A 131 5.76 3.56 0.01
CA ALA A 131 5.10 2.37 0.50
C ALA A 131 3.76 2.16 -0.20
N VAL A 132 3.53 0.97 -0.73
CA VAL A 132 2.22 0.50 -1.19
C VAL A 132 1.64 -0.39 -0.11
N SER A 133 0.41 -0.11 0.33
CA SER A 133 -0.24 -0.83 1.43
C SER A 133 -1.69 -1.18 1.08
N ASP A 134 -2.16 -2.30 1.61
CA ASP A 134 -3.58 -2.65 1.69
C ASP A 134 -4.24 -1.90 2.87
N ASP A 135 -5.58 -1.81 2.86
CA ASP A 135 -6.39 -1.16 3.90
C ASP A 135 -6.68 -2.04 5.13
N ASP A 136 -6.02 -3.20 5.23
CA ASP A 136 -6.22 -4.20 6.29
C ASP A 136 -4.90 -4.70 6.91
N VAL A 137 -3.85 -3.89 6.85
CA VAL A 137 -2.52 -4.19 7.41
C VAL A 137 -2.03 -3.05 8.30
N LEU A 138 -1.70 -3.37 9.55
CA LEU A 138 -1.03 -2.46 10.49
C LEU A 138 0.44 -2.83 10.58
N VAL A 139 1.28 -1.84 10.31
CA VAL A 139 2.73 -1.89 10.52
C VAL A 139 3.07 -1.01 11.72
N PRO A 140 3.61 -1.57 12.83
CA PRO A 140 4.06 -0.77 13.96
C PRO A 140 5.13 0.25 13.55
N HIS A 141 5.18 1.39 14.25
CA HIS A 141 6.14 2.46 14.00
C HIS A 141 7.58 1.97 13.93
N ARG A 142 7.98 1.15 14.92
CA ARG A 142 9.32 0.58 14.99
C ARG A 142 9.67 -0.28 13.76
N SER A 143 8.71 -1.08 13.28
CA SER A 143 8.84 -1.91 12.09
C SER A 143 8.91 -1.07 10.82
N LEU A 144 8.14 0.02 10.75
CA LEU A 144 8.16 0.98 9.65
C LEU A 144 9.51 1.70 9.55
N SER A 145 10.05 2.21 10.67
CA SER A 145 11.36 2.86 10.69
C SER A 145 12.45 1.90 10.21
N PHE A 146 12.42 0.66 10.68
CA PHE A 146 13.40 -0.36 10.28
C PHE A 146 13.30 -0.69 8.79
N ALA A 147 12.10 -0.95 8.27
CA ALA A 147 11.91 -1.20 6.84
C ALA A 147 12.35 -0.02 5.96
N LEU A 148 12.07 1.23 6.37
CA LEU A 148 12.54 2.41 5.65
C LEU A 148 14.06 2.50 5.65
N SER A 149 14.73 2.25 6.78
CA SER A 149 16.20 2.26 6.85
C SER A 149 16.84 1.20 5.94
N LEU A 150 16.25 -0.01 5.86
CA LEU A 150 16.70 -1.06 4.96
C LEU A 150 16.54 -0.67 3.50
N TRP A 151 15.42 -0.02 3.16
CA TRP A 151 15.17 0.48 1.81
C TRP A 151 16.15 1.60 1.43
N GLN A 152 16.49 2.51 2.34
CA GLN A 152 17.48 3.56 2.09
C GLN A 152 18.86 3.00 1.73
N GLY A 153 19.25 1.87 2.32
CA GLY A 153 20.47 1.15 1.96
C GLY A 153 20.36 0.31 0.67
N ASN A 154 19.14 0.06 0.19
CA ASN A 154 18.86 -0.80 -0.98
C ASN A 154 17.77 -0.19 -1.87
N PRO A 155 17.91 1.04 -2.37
CA PRO A 155 16.80 1.78 -2.98
C PRO A 155 16.25 1.12 -4.26
N THR A 156 17.06 0.34 -4.96
CA THR A 156 16.65 -0.43 -6.15
C THR A 156 15.90 -1.73 -5.81
N SER A 157 15.76 -2.08 -4.54
CA SER A 157 15.11 -3.31 -4.09
C SER A 157 13.70 -3.05 -3.58
N LEU A 158 12.87 -4.09 -3.67
CA LEU A 158 11.61 -4.14 -2.94
C LEU A 158 11.89 -4.53 -1.48
N VAL A 159 11.34 -3.79 -0.52
CA VAL A 159 11.46 -4.09 0.92
C VAL A 159 10.07 -4.29 1.51
N GLY A 160 9.82 -5.42 2.18
CA GLY A 160 8.48 -5.73 2.65
C GLY A 160 8.41 -6.88 3.65
N PHE A 161 7.19 -7.20 4.08
CA PHE A 161 6.94 -8.09 5.22
C PHE A 161 6.28 -9.42 4.85
N PHE A 162 5.75 -9.54 3.64
CA PHE A 162 4.90 -10.65 3.24
C PHE A 162 5.54 -11.44 2.09
N PRO A 163 6.40 -12.43 2.41
CA PRO A 163 7.13 -13.18 1.41
C PRO A 163 6.26 -14.25 0.76
N ARG A 164 6.48 -14.43 -0.54
CA ARG A 164 5.97 -15.53 -1.37
C ARG A 164 7.06 -15.94 -2.34
N SER A 165 6.85 -17.06 -3.01
CA SER A 165 7.85 -17.60 -3.92
C SER A 165 7.20 -18.04 -5.23
N HIS A 166 8.04 -18.17 -6.25
CA HIS A 166 7.72 -18.90 -7.47
C HIS A 166 8.52 -20.20 -7.49
N ASP A 167 8.05 -21.20 -8.21
CA ASP A 167 8.83 -22.42 -8.47
C ASP A 167 8.50 -23.00 -9.83
N LEU A 168 9.35 -23.87 -10.33
CA LEU A 168 9.07 -24.69 -11.50
C LEU A 168 8.55 -26.05 -11.04
N ASP A 169 7.25 -26.30 -11.24
CA ASP A 169 6.70 -27.65 -11.11
C ASP A 169 7.28 -28.50 -12.24
N ILE A 170 8.27 -29.32 -11.92
CA ILE A 170 9.02 -30.15 -12.88
C ILE A 170 8.08 -31.15 -13.58
N SER A 171 7.11 -31.71 -12.83
CA SER A 171 6.19 -32.71 -13.36
C SER A 171 5.28 -32.12 -14.43
N ARG A 172 4.77 -30.90 -14.20
CA ARG A 172 3.92 -30.18 -15.13
C ARG A 172 4.69 -29.32 -16.12
N ARG A 173 6.00 -29.14 -15.91
CA ARG A 173 6.86 -28.18 -16.62
C ARG A 173 6.28 -26.77 -16.65
N THR A 174 5.71 -26.34 -15.53
CA THR A 174 5.07 -25.03 -15.42
C THR A 174 5.52 -24.26 -14.20
N TRP A 175 5.66 -22.94 -14.35
CA TRP A 175 5.84 -22.05 -13.20
C TRP A 175 4.60 -22.07 -12.31
N ILE A 176 4.82 -22.05 -11.00
CA ILE A 176 3.79 -22.04 -9.97
C ILE A 176 4.06 -20.92 -8.97
N TYR A 177 2.97 -20.43 -8.36
CA TYR A 177 3.04 -19.57 -7.19
C TYR A 177 3.03 -20.45 -5.95
N THR A 178 3.93 -20.20 -5.00
CA THR A 178 4.13 -21.04 -3.82
C THR A 178 4.51 -20.25 -2.56
N VAL A 179 4.49 -20.91 -1.40
CA VAL A 179 5.21 -20.49 -0.19
C VAL A 179 6.32 -21.50 0.05
N HIS A 180 7.53 -21.01 0.25
CA HIS A 180 8.68 -21.83 0.62
C HIS A 180 9.19 -21.42 2.00
N PRO A 181 9.67 -22.38 2.82
CA PRO A 181 10.15 -22.10 4.18
C PRO A 181 11.51 -21.40 4.21
N ASP A 182 12.32 -21.60 3.17
CA ASP A 182 13.75 -21.23 3.11
C ASP A 182 14.05 -20.14 2.08
N ARG A 183 13.19 -19.97 1.07
CA ARG A 183 13.39 -18.99 -0.02
C ARG A 183 12.14 -18.21 -0.38
N PHE A 184 12.34 -17.00 -0.85
CA PHE A 184 11.28 -16.16 -1.40
C PHE A 184 11.78 -15.41 -2.63
N SER A 185 10.87 -14.97 -3.47
CA SER A 185 11.19 -14.21 -4.69
C SER A 185 10.16 -13.13 -5.00
N ILE A 186 9.10 -13.07 -4.21
CA ILE A 186 7.96 -12.16 -4.37
C ILE A 186 7.68 -11.56 -3.00
N LEU A 187 7.53 -10.23 -2.95
CA LEU A 187 6.98 -9.52 -1.79
C LEU A 187 5.60 -8.97 -2.16
N LEU A 188 4.60 -9.23 -1.31
CA LEU A 188 3.22 -8.80 -1.54
C LEU A 188 3.06 -7.30 -1.27
N THR A 189 2.19 -6.65 -2.04
CA THR A 189 1.77 -5.24 -1.89
C THR A 189 0.89 -4.97 -0.67
N LYS A 190 0.70 -5.97 0.19
CA LYS A 190 0.10 -5.84 1.53
C LYS A 190 0.74 -4.71 2.32
N PHE A 191 2.08 -4.69 2.33
CA PHE A 191 2.89 -3.54 2.69
C PHE A 191 4.30 -3.71 2.10
N LEU A 192 4.67 -2.82 1.17
CA LEU A 192 5.87 -2.91 0.36
C LEU A 192 6.46 -1.52 0.10
N ILE A 193 7.73 -1.30 0.43
CA ILE A 193 8.48 -0.09 0.09
C ILE A 193 9.26 -0.32 -1.21
N LEU A 194 9.18 0.65 -2.12
CA LEU A 194 9.84 0.66 -3.43
C LEU A 194 10.30 2.07 -3.80
N ASP A 195 11.20 2.18 -4.77
CA ASP A 195 11.52 3.45 -5.41
C ASP A 195 10.36 3.93 -6.28
N ARG A 196 9.99 5.20 -6.13
CA ARG A 196 8.95 5.85 -6.93
C ARG A 196 9.08 5.58 -8.42
N GLU A 197 10.29 5.49 -8.98
CA GLU A 197 10.50 5.24 -10.40
C GLU A 197 9.76 3.96 -10.88
N TYR A 198 9.64 2.95 -10.02
CA TYR A 198 8.93 1.72 -10.36
C TYR A 198 7.41 1.91 -10.51
N LEU A 199 6.82 2.94 -9.88
CA LEU A 199 5.42 3.32 -10.13
C LEU A 199 5.23 3.76 -11.59
N TRP A 200 6.16 4.58 -12.09
CA TRP A 200 6.13 5.05 -13.46
C TRP A 200 6.44 3.92 -14.44
N LYS A 201 7.49 3.13 -14.20
CA LYS A 201 7.84 1.97 -15.04
C LYS A 201 6.67 1.00 -15.15
N TYR A 202 6.05 0.66 -14.01
CA TYR A 202 4.87 -0.21 -13.99
C TYR A 202 3.73 0.40 -14.82
N SER A 203 3.37 1.65 -14.58
CA SER A 203 2.13 2.25 -15.12
C SER A 203 2.25 2.70 -16.58
N CYS A 204 3.41 3.20 -16.97
CA CYS A 204 3.61 3.97 -18.20
C CYS A 204 4.48 3.29 -19.25
N SER A 205 5.29 2.29 -18.88
CA SER A 205 6.08 1.57 -19.88
C SER A 205 5.19 0.67 -20.74
N GLU A 206 5.34 0.76 -22.06
CA GLU A 206 4.66 -0.11 -23.03
C GLU A 206 5.09 -1.58 -22.89
N ASN A 207 6.30 -1.83 -22.38
CA ASN A 207 6.82 -3.18 -22.16
C ASN A 207 5.91 -4.02 -21.25
N TYR A 208 5.21 -3.37 -20.31
CA TYR A 208 4.34 -4.05 -19.35
C TYR A 208 2.85 -3.89 -19.67
N ALA A 209 2.46 -3.24 -20.78
CA ALA A 209 1.06 -2.96 -21.11
C ALA A 209 0.20 -4.23 -21.22
N LYS A 210 0.69 -5.25 -21.93
CA LYS A 210 -0.01 -6.54 -22.05
C LYS A 210 -0.15 -7.27 -20.71
N ALA A 211 0.86 -7.15 -19.85
CA ALA A 211 0.82 -7.74 -18.51
C ALA A 211 -0.16 -7.00 -17.59
N ARG A 212 -0.20 -5.65 -17.64
CA ARG A 212 -1.21 -4.84 -16.95
C ARG A 212 -2.63 -5.20 -17.39
N TYR A 213 -2.84 -5.37 -18.69
CA TYR A 213 -4.12 -5.84 -19.23
C TYR A 213 -4.51 -7.21 -18.65
N HIS A 214 -3.54 -8.13 -18.52
CA HIS A 214 -3.79 -9.43 -17.89
C HIS A 214 -4.16 -9.29 -16.40
N VAL A 215 -3.51 -8.38 -15.66
CA VAL A 215 -3.89 -8.04 -14.27
C VAL A 215 -5.35 -7.58 -14.18
N ASP A 216 -5.80 -6.72 -15.09
CA ASP A 216 -7.19 -6.25 -15.11
C ASP A 216 -8.18 -7.37 -15.43
N LYS A 217 -7.83 -8.21 -16.42
CA LYS A 217 -8.64 -9.39 -16.78
C LYS A 217 -8.80 -10.35 -15.61
N GLU A 218 -7.71 -10.66 -14.90
CA GLU A 218 -7.73 -11.62 -13.80
C GLU A 218 -8.22 -11.03 -12.47
N ARG A 219 -8.21 -9.70 -12.37
CA ARG A 219 -8.46 -8.92 -11.15
C ARG A 219 -7.59 -9.41 -9.98
N ASN A 220 -6.32 -9.66 -10.27
CA ASN A 220 -5.31 -10.21 -9.34
C ASN A 220 -3.90 -9.97 -9.90
N CYS A 221 -2.87 -10.34 -9.13
CA CYS A 221 -1.47 -10.46 -9.57
C CYS A 221 -0.74 -9.16 -9.91
N GLU A 222 -1.26 -8.00 -9.50
CA GLU A 222 -0.59 -6.71 -9.66
C GLU A 222 0.72 -6.67 -8.87
N ASP A 223 0.75 -7.33 -7.71
CA ASP A 223 1.92 -7.52 -6.88
C ASP A 223 3.01 -8.38 -7.55
N ILE A 224 2.62 -9.50 -8.15
CA ILE A 224 3.51 -10.37 -8.93
C ILE A 224 4.09 -9.57 -10.09
N LEU A 225 3.25 -8.82 -10.83
CA LEU A 225 3.73 -7.99 -11.93
C LEU A 225 4.72 -6.92 -11.45
N MET A 226 4.47 -6.27 -10.32
CA MET A 226 5.43 -5.30 -9.76
C MET A 226 6.77 -5.95 -9.42
N ASN A 227 6.78 -7.16 -8.86
CA ASN A 227 8.03 -7.91 -8.61
C ASN A 227 8.75 -8.25 -9.94
N PHE A 228 8.02 -8.58 -11.00
CA PHE A 228 8.60 -8.75 -12.35
C PHE A 228 9.20 -7.44 -12.87
N VAL A 229 8.48 -6.32 -12.77
CA VAL A 229 8.95 -5.00 -13.20
C VAL A 229 10.26 -4.65 -12.52
N VAL A 230 10.32 -4.70 -11.18
CA VAL A 230 11.55 -4.37 -10.46
C VAL A 230 12.71 -5.28 -10.87
N ALA A 231 12.48 -6.58 -11.00
CA ALA A 231 13.52 -7.53 -11.37
C ALA A 231 14.00 -7.37 -12.83
N MET A 232 13.12 -6.97 -13.76
CA MET A 232 13.45 -6.71 -15.16
C MET A 232 14.25 -5.41 -15.33
N GLU A 233 13.92 -4.40 -14.54
CA GLU A 233 14.51 -3.04 -14.59
C GLU A 233 15.85 -2.94 -13.87
N GLY A 234 16.51 -4.08 -13.62
CA GLY A 234 17.81 -4.16 -12.96
C GLY A 234 17.76 -3.96 -11.44
N GLY A 235 16.58 -4.02 -10.83
CA GLY A 235 16.41 -3.90 -9.38
C GLY A 235 17.14 -4.98 -8.59
N GLY A 236 17.38 -4.72 -7.30
CA GLY A 236 18.02 -5.67 -6.39
C GLY A 236 17.13 -6.86 -6.06
N LEU A 237 17.66 -7.78 -5.24
CA LEU A 237 16.86 -8.88 -4.72
C LEU A 237 15.81 -8.37 -3.72
N PRO A 238 14.62 -8.99 -3.63
CA PRO A 238 13.63 -8.58 -2.63
C PRO A 238 14.22 -8.75 -1.22
N VAL A 239 13.98 -7.77 -0.34
CA VAL A 239 14.47 -7.75 1.05
C VAL A 239 13.30 -8.02 1.98
N LEU A 240 13.33 -9.17 2.65
CA LEU A 240 12.33 -9.54 3.64
C LEU A 240 12.66 -8.92 5.00
N VAL A 241 11.70 -8.23 5.58
CA VAL A 241 11.79 -7.65 6.92
C VAL A 241 11.03 -8.49 7.93
N ASP A 242 11.71 -8.84 9.03
CA ASP A 242 11.11 -9.46 10.21
C ASP A 242 11.35 -8.54 11.42
N ALA A 243 10.38 -7.64 11.63
CA ALA A 243 10.39 -6.67 12.72
C ALA A 243 9.33 -6.95 13.79
N GLY A 244 8.56 -8.04 13.63
CA GLY A 244 7.46 -8.39 14.52
C GLY A 244 6.27 -7.40 14.46
N GLY A 245 5.18 -7.78 15.14
CA GLY A 245 4.03 -6.92 15.42
C GLY A 245 3.16 -6.52 14.21
N ILE A 246 3.41 -7.06 13.02
CA ILE A 246 2.58 -6.81 11.84
C ILE A 246 1.23 -7.49 12.03
N ARG A 247 0.13 -6.74 11.95
CA ARG A 247 -1.24 -7.27 12.04
C ARG A 247 -1.92 -7.20 10.68
N ASP A 248 -2.35 -8.36 10.18
CA ASP A 248 -3.03 -8.54 8.90
C ASP A 248 -4.46 -9.04 9.15
N TRP A 249 -5.45 -8.14 9.05
CA TRP A 249 -6.86 -8.50 9.20
C TRP A 249 -7.42 -9.21 7.94
N GLY A 250 -6.77 -9.04 6.79
CA GLY A 250 -7.12 -9.69 5.53
C GLY A 250 -6.70 -11.16 5.42
N ASP A 251 -5.91 -11.67 6.37
CA ASP A 251 -5.40 -13.05 6.32
C ASP A 251 -6.55 -14.08 6.46
N PRO A 252 -6.69 -15.02 5.51
CA PRO A 252 -7.75 -16.03 5.56
C PRO A 252 -7.64 -16.96 6.77
N ARG A 253 -6.46 -17.09 7.38
CA ARG A 253 -6.19 -17.93 8.56
C ARG A 253 -6.67 -17.33 9.87
N ASN A 254 -7.12 -16.06 9.88
CA ASN A 254 -7.75 -15.45 11.05
C ASN A 254 -8.97 -16.29 11.50
N ARG A 255 -8.97 -16.72 12.77
CA ARG A 255 -10.08 -17.48 13.39
C ARG A 255 -11.27 -16.54 13.65
N VAL A 256 -12.48 -17.02 13.41
CA VAL A 256 -13.72 -16.33 13.78
C VAL A 256 -14.21 -16.98 15.08
N GLY A 257 -14.13 -16.25 16.21
CA GLY A 257 -14.74 -16.68 17.48
C GLY A 257 -13.88 -17.54 18.44
N GLY A 258 -12.55 -17.41 18.45
CA GLY A 258 -11.72 -18.01 19.51
C GLY A 258 -11.44 -17.03 20.64
N ASN A 259 -11.55 -17.45 21.90
CA ASN A 259 -11.17 -16.65 23.07
C ASN A 259 -9.75 -16.10 22.91
N VAL A 260 -9.63 -14.77 22.90
CA VAL A 260 -8.37 -14.05 22.71
C VAL A 260 -7.69 -13.95 24.07
N SER A 261 -6.88 -14.93 24.44
CA SER A 261 -5.94 -14.81 25.57
C SER A 261 -4.49 -14.58 25.16
N ASP A 262 -4.14 -14.66 23.87
CA ASP A 262 -2.75 -14.51 23.43
C ASP A 262 -2.62 -13.42 22.36
N VAL A 263 -2.53 -12.17 22.79
CA VAL A 263 -1.50 -11.17 22.43
C VAL A 263 -1.82 -9.93 23.27
N ALA A 264 -0.96 -9.64 24.24
CA ALA A 264 -0.97 -8.39 24.99
C ALA A 264 -0.69 -7.20 24.07
N VAL A 265 -1.75 -6.59 23.53
CA VAL A 265 -1.78 -5.18 23.21
C VAL A 265 -2.84 -4.57 24.10
N SER A 266 -2.37 -3.84 25.11
CA SER A 266 -3.19 -3.12 26.08
C SER A 266 -4.18 -2.16 25.41
N HIS A 267 -5.44 -2.28 25.86
CA HIS A 267 -6.57 -1.36 25.75
C HIS A 267 -7.02 -0.94 24.34
N ASP A 268 -8.01 -1.68 23.79
CA ASP A 268 -9.38 -1.15 23.63
C ASP A 268 -10.35 -2.31 23.26
N ASP A 269 -11.38 -2.53 24.07
CA ASP A 269 -12.27 -3.71 24.04
C ASP A 269 -13.43 -3.57 23.03
N SER A 270 -13.11 -3.22 21.77
CA SER A 270 -14.11 -3.09 20.69
C SER A 270 -13.84 -3.97 19.45
N GLY A 271 -12.76 -4.75 19.46
CA GLY A 271 -12.23 -5.45 18.28
C GLY A 271 -12.88 -6.77 17.86
N MET A 272 -13.87 -7.29 18.60
CA MET A 272 -14.41 -8.63 18.34
C MET A 272 -15.29 -8.71 17.07
N SER A 273 -15.93 -7.60 16.66
CA SER A 273 -16.82 -7.56 15.49
C SER A 273 -16.12 -7.15 14.18
N GLU A 274 -15.09 -6.30 14.26
CA GLU A 274 -14.43 -5.72 13.06
C GLU A 274 -13.67 -6.77 12.23
N GLY A 275 -13.01 -7.75 12.86
CA GLY A 275 -12.23 -8.75 12.14
C GLY A 275 -13.06 -9.67 11.23
N VAL A 276 -14.33 -9.92 11.59
CA VAL A 276 -15.22 -10.83 10.84
C VAL A 276 -15.74 -10.16 9.58
N GLU A 277 -16.10 -8.88 9.64
CA GLU A 277 -16.57 -8.13 8.46
C GLU A 277 -15.44 -7.83 7.47
N VAL A 278 -14.23 -7.50 7.97
CA VAL A 278 -13.05 -7.21 7.14
C VAL A 278 -12.65 -8.43 6.30
N LYS A 279 -12.77 -9.66 6.85
CA LYS A 279 -12.44 -10.91 6.16
C LYS A 279 -13.36 -11.20 4.96
N LYS A 280 -14.67 -10.94 5.09
CA LYS A 280 -15.69 -11.29 4.07
C LYS A 280 -15.49 -10.58 2.72
N VAL A 281 -14.79 -9.45 2.73
CA VAL A 281 -14.57 -8.62 1.53
C VAL A 281 -13.18 -8.78 0.92
N GLY A 282 -12.26 -9.53 1.54
CA GLY A 282 -10.88 -9.68 1.07
C GLY A 282 -10.74 -10.63 -0.13
N LEU A 283 -9.92 -10.28 -1.12
CA LEU A 283 -9.71 -11.09 -2.34
C LEU A 283 -9.12 -12.48 -2.03
N SER A 284 -8.30 -12.58 -0.98
CA SER A 284 -7.64 -13.83 -0.54
C SER A 284 -8.63 -14.84 0.06
N SER A 285 -9.84 -14.43 0.42
CA SER A 285 -10.87 -15.33 0.97
C SER A 285 -11.38 -16.37 -0.05
N ARG A 286 -11.08 -16.19 -1.34
CA ARG A 286 -11.49 -17.07 -2.45
C ARG A 286 -10.64 -18.36 -2.56
N GLY A 287 -9.71 -18.60 -1.62
CA GLY A 287 -9.03 -19.88 -1.41
C GLY A 287 -8.22 -20.39 -2.60
N GLU A 288 -8.39 -21.67 -2.94
CA GLU A 288 -7.62 -22.39 -3.97
C GLU A 288 -7.70 -21.74 -5.36
N MET A 289 -8.86 -21.19 -5.72
CA MET A 289 -9.04 -20.48 -6.99
C MET A 289 -8.15 -19.23 -7.08
N HIS A 290 -8.01 -18.49 -5.98
CA HIS A 290 -7.13 -17.33 -5.91
C HIS A 290 -5.66 -17.73 -6.10
N TRP A 291 -5.26 -18.84 -5.49
CA TRP A 291 -3.90 -19.38 -5.61
C TRP A 291 -3.58 -19.84 -7.03
N ARG A 292 -4.50 -20.58 -7.66
CA ARG A 292 -4.33 -21.07 -9.04
C ARG A 292 -4.15 -19.92 -10.03
N LYS A 293 -4.97 -18.87 -9.91
CA LYS A 293 -4.85 -17.64 -10.72
C LYS A 293 -3.47 -17.00 -10.58
N ARG A 294 -2.88 -16.96 -9.39
CA ARG A 294 -1.53 -16.41 -9.18
C ARG A 294 -0.45 -17.21 -9.91
N GLY A 295 -0.56 -18.55 -9.91
CA GLY A 295 0.32 -19.40 -10.71
C GLY A 295 0.16 -19.16 -12.21
N GLU A 296 -1.08 -19.01 -12.69
CA GLU A 296 -1.39 -18.66 -14.08
C GLU A 296 -0.77 -17.31 -14.48
N CYS A 297 -0.86 -16.29 -13.62
CA CYS A 297 -0.23 -15.00 -13.85
C CYS A 297 1.28 -15.08 -14.03
N ILE A 298 2.00 -15.86 -13.20
CA ILE A 298 3.46 -16.03 -13.36
C ILE A 298 3.80 -16.63 -14.73
N ARG A 299 3.02 -17.62 -15.18
CA ARG A 299 3.21 -18.25 -16.50
C ARG A 299 2.94 -17.25 -17.62
N GLU A 300 1.86 -16.49 -17.52
CA GLU A 300 1.50 -15.52 -18.55
C GLU A 300 2.49 -14.36 -18.60
N PHE A 301 2.95 -13.84 -17.46
CA PHE A 301 3.99 -12.80 -17.43
C PHE A 301 5.32 -13.32 -17.99
N HIS A 302 5.73 -14.53 -17.63
CA HIS A 302 6.90 -15.18 -18.22
C HIS A 302 6.80 -15.24 -19.76
N LYS A 303 5.64 -15.62 -20.28
CA LYS A 303 5.36 -15.69 -21.73
C LYS A 303 5.36 -14.30 -22.37
N LEU A 304 4.63 -13.34 -21.81
CA LEU A 304 4.48 -11.99 -22.35
C LEU A 304 5.79 -11.21 -22.34
N LEU A 305 6.61 -11.40 -21.31
CA LEU A 305 7.87 -10.70 -21.10
C LEU A 305 9.09 -11.51 -21.57
N SER A 306 8.87 -12.74 -22.08
CA SER A 306 9.89 -13.65 -22.63
C SER A 306 11.06 -13.97 -21.68
N LYS A 307 10.85 -13.84 -20.37
CA LYS A 307 11.87 -14.05 -19.35
C LYS A 307 11.23 -14.37 -18.01
N MET A 308 11.91 -15.21 -17.20
CA MET A 308 11.62 -15.34 -15.77
C MET A 308 12.64 -14.47 -15.00
N PRO A 309 12.29 -13.24 -14.60
CA PRO A 309 13.22 -12.34 -13.94
C PRO A 309 13.28 -12.52 -12.43
N LEU A 310 12.28 -13.21 -11.85
CA LEU A 310 12.22 -13.41 -10.40
C LEU A 310 13.43 -14.22 -9.93
N ARG A 311 14.09 -13.73 -8.88
CA ARG A 311 15.27 -14.35 -8.29
C ARG A 311 14.99 -14.67 -6.84
N TYR A 312 15.50 -15.81 -6.38
CA TYR A 312 15.39 -16.20 -4.99
C TYR A 312 16.28 -15.35 -4.09
N ASN A 313 15.76 -15.02 -2.92
CA ASN A 313 16.51 -14.57 -1.77
C ASN A 313 16.18 -15.49 -0.58
N TYR A 314 17.17 -15.67 0.27
CA TYR A 314 17.16 -16.53 1.45
C TYR A 314 17.33 -15.71 2.74
N GLY A 315 17.79 -14.46 2.61
CA GLY A 315 18.06 -13.57 3.73
C GLY A 315 16.79 -12.93 4.29
N LYS A 316 16.71 -12.88 5.61
CA LYS A 316 15.68 -12.18 6.37
C LYS A 316 16.37 -11.15 7.27
N MET A 317 15.96 -9.89 7.16
CA MET A 317 16.50 -8.81 7.97
C MET A 317 15.72 -8.70 9.28
N VAL A 318 16.44 -8.78 10.41
CA VAL A 318 15.87 -8.72 11.76
C VAL A 318 16.33 -7.46 12.47
N GLN A 319 15.46 -6.88 13.31
CA GLN A 319 15.78 -5.64 14.02
C GLN A 319 16.74 -5.82 15.20
N GLY A 320 16.81 -7.03 15.76
CA GLY A 320 17.70 -7.37 16.86
C GLY A 320 18.48 -8.63 16.52
N VAL A 321 19.80 -8.57 16.69
CA VAL A 321 20.71 -9.69 16.50
C VAL A 321 21.25 -10.04 17.87
N ARG A 322 20.37 -10.54 18.76
CA ARG A 322 20.85 -11.10 20.03
C ARG A 322 21.85 -12.20 19.71
N GLU A 323 22.91 -12.26 20.49
CA GLU A 323 23.92 -13.30 20.37
C GLU A 323 23.25 -14.66 20.57
N GLN A 324 23.41 -15.53 19.57
CA GLN A 324 22.88 -16.88 19.61
C GLN A 324 23.77 -17.81 20.46
N ALA A 325 24.91 -17.31 20.94
CA ALA A 325 25.85 -18.06 21.76
C ALA A 325 25.26 -18.36 23.13
N LEU A 326 25.59 -19.55 23.63
CA LEU A 326 25.32 -19.95 24.99
C LEU A 326 26.60 -19.81 25.82
N CYS A 327 26.50 -19.07 26.92
CA CYS A 327 27.55 -18.87 27.89
C CYS A 327 27.26 -19.71 29.14
N GLN A 328 28.31 -20.23 29.76
CA GLN A 328 28.17 -20.95 31.02
C GLN A 328 28.10 -19.95 32.17
N LYS A 329 26.90 -19.77 32.75
CA LYS A 329 26.67 -18.96 33.96
C LYS A 329 26.04 -19.85 35.03
N GLY A 330 26.61 -19.86 36.25
CA GLY A 330 26.13 -20.71 37.34
C GLY A 330 26.11 -22.21 37.04
N GLY A 331 27.02 -22.70 36.18
CA GLY A 331 27.06 -24.11 35.76
C GLY A 331 26.01 -24.52 34.72
N LYS A 332 25.18 -23.59 34.22
CA LYS A 332 24.21 -23.83 33.15
C LYS A 332 24.58 -23.04 31.90
N LEU A 333 24.28 -23.62 30.73
CA LEU A 333 24.37 -22.91 29.46
C LEU A 333 23.14 -22.01 29.31
N VAL A 334 23.35 -20.70 29.28
CA VAL A 334 22.32 -19.67 29.09
C VAL A 334 22.71 -18.77 27.93
N SER A 335 21.77 -18.06 27.32
CA SER A 335 22.12 -17.07 26.28
C SER A 335 23.08 -16.03 26.86
N CYS A 336 24.17 -15.75 26.14
CA CYS A 336 25.23 -14.86 26.61
C CYS A 336 24.71 -13.47 26.98
N ASP A 337 23.74 -12.97 26.22
CA ASP A 337 23.10 -11.65 26.36
C ASP A 337 22.13 -11.52 27.54
N HIS A 338 21.82 -12.59 28.26
CA HIS A 338 21.06 -12.47 29.50
C HIS A 338 21.97 -11.93 30.60
N GLU A 339 21.90 -10.61 30.85
CA GLU A 339 22.30 -10.02 32.12
C GLU A 339 21.29 -10.46 33.20
N GLU A 340 21.79 -10.95 34.34
CA GLU A 340 20.96 -11.38 35.49
C GLU A 340 20.21 -10.21 36.13
#